data_AF-A0A352A4M8-F1
#
_entry.id   AF-A0A352A4M8-F1
#
_cell.length_a   1.000
_cell.length_b   1.000
_cell.length_c   1.000
_cell.angle_alpha   90.00
_cell.angle_beta   90.00
_cell.angle_gamma   90.00
#
_symmetry.space_group_name_H-M   'P 1'
#
loop_
_entity.id
_entity.type
_entity.pdbx_description
1 polymer ?
#
loop_
_entity_poly.entity_id
_entity_poly.type
_entity_poly.pdbx_seq_one_letter_code
_entity_poly.pdbx_strand_id
1 'polypeptide(L)'
;RYNDNWLLEHFPIPVIDVNGICDIGIDLEHIFIEYKILKQTALKYNFNKLTKYNFEVYGVKNYLNDFYNAEMDLNSIKKRIIDSEENDIGISIFLDKNFKSNEIIEVIKDILSC
;
A
#
# COMPACT_ATOMS: atom_id res chain seq x y z
N ARG A 1 7.09 12.63 -1.19
CA ARG A 1 7.28 13.85 -0.34
C ARG A 1 8.58 14.55 -0.76
N TYR A 2 8.57 15.87 -0.86
CA TYR A 2 9.80 16.67 -1.03
C TYR A 2 9.82 17.74 0.07
N ASN A 3 10.81 17.70 0.96
CA ASN A 3 10.89 18.57 2.14
C ASN A 3 9.56 18.63 2.92
N ASP A 4 9.05 17.47 3.34
CA ASP A 4 7.80 17.29 4.13
C ASP A 4 6.50 17.78 3.47
N ASN A 5 6.54 18.18 2.20
CA ASN A 5 5.34 18.57 1.46
C ASN A 5 4.91 17.47 0.49
N TRP A 6 3.59 17.28 0.40
CA TRP A 6 2.96 16.51 -0.68
C TRP A 6 3.05 17.34 -1.98
N LEU A 7 3.67 16.76 -2.99
CA LEU A 7 3.74 17.35 -4.32
C LEU A 7 2.64 16.74 -5.19
N LEU A 8 1.92 17.57 -5.92
CA LEU A 8 0.97 17.10 -6.91
C LEU A 8 1.73 16.77 -8.20
N GLU A 9 1.63 15.53 -8.66
CA GLU A 9 2.17 15.13 -9.96
C GLU A 9 1.20 15.53 -11.07
N HIS A 10 1.68 16.33 -12.02
CA HIS A 10 0.88 16.81 -13.16
C HIS A 10 1.03 15.94 -14.41
N PHE A 11 1.88 14.92 -14.36
CA PHE A 11 2.11 13.97 -15.46
C PHE A 11 1.40 12.64 -15.14
N PRO A 12 1.02 11.85 -16.18
CA PRO A 12 0.43 10.55 -15.95
C PRO A 12 1.46 9.58 -15.34
N ILE A 13 1.05 8.85 -14.31
CA ILE A 13 1.81 7.73 -13.76
C ILE A 13 1.48 6.48 -14.60
N PRO A 14 2.45 5.81 -15.23
CA PRO A 14 2.22 4.53 -15.89
C PRO A 14 1.86 3.47 -14.85
N VAL A 15 0.76 2.74 -15.09
CA VAL A 15 0.25 1.67 -14.22
C VAL A 15 0.00 0.40 -15.04
N ILE A 16 0.39 -0.74 -14.47
CA ILE A 16 0.11 -2.08 -14.98
C ILE A 16 -0.86 -2.77 -14.01
N ASP A 17 -2.09 -3.05 -14.45
CA ASP A 17 -3.01 -3.90 -13.71
C ASP A 17 -2.57 -5.37 -13.80
N VAL A 18 -2.49 -6.03 -12.65
CA VAL A 18 -2.21 -7.47 -12.54
C VAL A 18 -3.54 -8.20 -12.33
N ASN A 19 -4.44 -8.10 -13.32
CA ASN A 19 -5.70 -8.83 -13.40
C ASN A 19 -6.50 -8.86 -12.08
N GLY A 20 -6.68 -7.68 -11.46
CA GLY A 20 -7.44 -7.54 -10.22
C GLY A 20 -6.74 -8.01 -8.94
N ILE A 21 -5.45 -8.37 -9.00
CA ILE A 21 -4.64 -8.68 -7.81
C ILE A 21 -4.08 -7.38 -7.21
N CYS A 22 -3.42 -6.57 -8.04
CA CYS A 22 -2.77 -5.33 -7.66
C CYS A 22 -2.47 -4.49 -8.91
N ASP A 23 -2.24 -3.20 -8.70
CA ASP A 23 -1.70 -2.28 -9.67
C ASP A 23 -0.20 -2.06 -9.41
N ILE A 24 0.62 -2.10 -10.45
CA ILE A 24 2.05 -1.76 -10.38
C ILE A 24 2.24 -0.40 -11.04
N GLY A 25 2.54 0.62 -10.24
CA GLY A 25 2.84 1.96 -10.71
C GLY A 25 4.33 2.26 -10.71
N ILE A 26 4.76 3.10 -11.65
CA ILE A 26 6.15 3.55 -11.75
C ILE A 26 6.13 5.07 -11.77
N ASP A 27 6.46 5.71 -10.64
CA ASP A 27 6.54 7.17 -10.55
C ASP A 27 7.99 7.66 -10.69
N LEU A 28 8.21 8.95 -10.45
CA LEU A 28 9.54 9.53 -10.59
C LEU A 28 10.52 9.10 -9.50
N GLU A 29 10.06 8.60 -8.36
CA GLU A 29 10.87 8.29 -7.17
C GLU A 29 10.93 6.79 -6.84
N HIS A 30 9.94 6.00 -7.25
CA HIS A 30 9.79 4.62 -6.83
C HIS A 30 8.86 3.82 -7.76
N ILE A 31 8.95 2.50 -7.61
CA ILE A 31 7.90 1.58 -8.08
C ILE A 31 6.97 1.35 -6.89
N PHE A 32 5.67 1.44 -7.09
CA PHE A 32 4.70 1.06 -6.08
C PHE A 32 3.83 -0.10 -6.54
N ILE A 33 3.42 -0.93 -5.58
CA ILE A 33 2.43 -1.97 -5.77
C ILE A 33 1.26 -1.61 -4.86
N GLU A 34 0.12 -1.29 -5.46
CA GLU A 34 -1.10 -0.90 -4.77
C GLU A 34 -2.16 -1.98 -4.93
N TYR A 35 -2.89 -2.27 -3.86
CA TYR A 35 -4.04 -3.17 -3.92
C TYR A 35 -5.05 -2.80 -2.84
N LYS A 36 -6.31 -3.15 -3.10
CA LYS A 36 -7.41 -2.93 -2.18
C LYS A 36 -8.00 -4.24 -1.70
N ILE A 37 -8.35 -4.28 -0.42
CA ILE A 37 -9.03 -5.42 0.19
C ILE A 37 -10.25 -4.94 0.98
N LEU A 38 -11.28 -5.77 1.07
CA LEU A 38 -12.45 -5.48 1.91
C LEU A 38 -12.04 -5.31 3.37
N LYS A 39 -12.70 -4.41 4.10
CA LYS A 39 -12.48 -4.19 5.54
C LYS A 39 -12.48 -5.49 6.34
N GLN A 40 -13.44 -6.39 6.08
CA GLN A 40 -13.52 -7.69 6.75
C GLN A 40 -12.30 -8.60 6.50
N THR A 41 -11.67 -8.48 5.33
CA THR A 41 -10.44 -9.20 4.98
C THR A 41 -9.24 -8.53 5.66
N ALA A 42 -9.17 -7.20 5.65
CA ALA A 42 -8.12 -6.43 6.33
C ALA A 42 -8.03 -6.74 7.83
N LEU A 43 -9.17 -6.96 8.50
CA LEU A 43 -9.19 -7.34 9.92
C LEU A 43 -8.58 -8.73 10.19
N LYS A 44 -8.56 -9.62 9.19
CA LYS A 44 -7.93 -10.96 9.28
C LYS A 44 -6.50 -10.95 8.77
N TYR A 45 -6.15 -10.00 7.93
CA TYR A 45 -4.84 -9.82 7.31
C TYR A 45 -3.70 -9.75 8.33
N ASN A 46 -2.58 -10.41 8.03
CA ASN A 46 -1.37 -10.39 8.84
C ASN A 46 -0.37 -9.33 8.36
N PHE A 47 -0.59 -8.08 8.76
CA PHE A 47 0.27 -6.94 8.41
C PHE A 47 1.75 -7.12 8.84
N ASN A 48 2.06 -7.98 9.81
CA ASN A 48 3.44 -8.25 10.19
C ASN A 48 4.26 -8.88 9.05
N LYS A 49 3.62 -9.55 8.08
CA LYS A 49 4.32 -10.07 6.90
C LYS A 49 4.83 -8.97 5.98
N LEU A 50 4.25 -7.78 6.05
CA LEU A 50 4.62 -6.64 5.22
C LEU A 50 5.75 -5.81 5.81
N THR A 51 6.17 -6.03 7.06
CA THR A 51 7.19 -5.18 7.73
C THR A 51 8.59 -5.27 7.12
N LYS A 52 8.81 -6.23 6.22
CA LYS A 52 10.04 -6.30 5.41
C LYS A 52 10.04 -5.31 4.23
N TYR A 53 8.92 -4.65 3.98
CA TYR A 53 8.74 -3.63 2.95
C TYR A 53 8.49 -2.27 3.57
N ASN A 54 8.74 -1.21 2.80
CA ASN A 54 8.15 0.08 3.06
C ASN A 54 6.70 0.03 2.58
N PHE A 55 5.72 0.16 3.48
CA PHE A 55 4.32 0.04 3.12
C PHE A 55 3.43 1.01 3.90
N GLU A 56 2.29 1.33 3.31
CA GLU A 56 1.23 2.14 3.88
C GLU A 56 -0.10 1.39 3.82
N VAL A 57 -0.99 1.72 4.76
CA VAL A 57 -2.36 1.21 4.82
C VAL A 57 -3.28 2.40 5.01
N TYR A 58 -4.28 2.60 4.17
CA TYR A 58 -5.11 3.80 4.15
C TYR A 58 -6.56 3.50 3.74
N GLY A 59 -7.44 4.48 3.94
CA GLY A 59 -8.83 4.41 3.51
C GLY A 59 -9.01 4.63 2.01
N VAL A 60 -9.88 3.86 1.35
CA VAL A 60 -10.15 4.05 -0.08
C VAL A 60 -11.15 5.19 -0.32
N LYS A 61 -12.16 5.35 0.55
CA LYS A 61 -13.11 6.47 0.51
C LYS A 61 -12.42 7.78 0.92
N ASN A 62 -11.59 7.73 1.96
CA ASN A 62 -10.75 8.85 2.40
C ASN A 62 -9.26 8.46 2.34
N TYR A 63 -8.64 8.72 1.20
CA TYR A 63 -7.22 8.46 0.93
C TYR A 63 -6.24 9.26 1.80
N LEU A 64 -6.72 10.28 2.53
CA LEU A 64 -5.90 11.02 3.49
C LEU A 64 -5.87 10.38 4.89
N ASN A 65 -6.66 9.33 5.11
CA ASN A 65 -6.74 8.66 6.39
C ASN A 65 -5.83 7.43 6.43
N ASP A 66 -4.62 7.62 6.92
CA ASP A 66 -3.67 6.54 7.15
C ASP A 66 -4.10 5.68 8.35
N PHE A 67 -4.17 4.38 8.13
CA PHE A 67 -4.21 3.36 9.18
C PHE A 67 -2.82 2.94 9.62
N TYR A 68 -1.83 3.05 8.72
CA TYR A 68 -0.43 2.89 9.01
C TYR A 68 0.45 3.55 7.96
N ASN A 69 1.53 4.15 8.44
CA ASN A 69 2.74 4.49 7.71
C ASN A 69 3.92 4.25 8.67
N ALA A 70 5.15 4.42 8.19
CA ALA A 70 6.36 4.13 8.97
C ALA A 70 6.50 4.93 10.28
N GLU A 71 5.75 6.03 10.46
CA GLU A 71 5.74 6.87 11.67
C GLU A 71 4.67 6.41 12.69
N MET A 72 3.87 5.39 12.37
CA MET A 72 2.72 4.93 13.16
C MET A 72 2.94 3.56 13.81
N ASP A 73 2.22 3.30 14.91
CA ASP A 73 2.21 1.98 15.56
C ASP A 73 1.49 0.92 14.70
N LEU A 74 2.24 -0.10 14.30
CA LEU A 74 1.78 -1.26 13.53
C LEU A 74 0.64 -2.02 14.22
N ASN A 75 0.68 -2.15 15.55
CA ASN A 75 -0.30 -2.94 16.29
C ASN A 75 -1.69 -2.27 16.31
N SER A 76 -1.75 -0.98 16.02
CA SER A 76 -2.98 -0.19 16.01
C SER A 76 -3.72 -0.22 14.68
N ILE A 77 -3.17 -0.81 13.60
CA ILE A 77 -3.81 -0.84 12.27
C ILE A 77 -5.26 -1.29 12.35
N LYS A 78 -5.49 -2.49 12.90
CA LYS A 78 -6.82 -3.10 12.92
C LYS A 78 -7.81 -2.28 13.73
N LYS A 79 -7.37 -1.65 14.82
CA LYS A 79 -8.20 -0.75 15.62
C LYS A 79 -8.64 0.46 14.80
N ARG A 80 -7.71 1.14 14.12
CA ARG A 80 -8.04 2.29 13.28
C ARG A 80 -8.97 1.92 12.12
N ILE A 81 -8.78 0.73 11.52
CA ILE A 81 -9.69 0.20 10.50
C ILE A 81 -11.10 0.00 11.07
N ILE A 82 -11.23 -0.61 12.26
CA ILE A 82 -12.53 -0.81 12.93
C ILE A 82 -13.24 0.52 13.13
N ASP A 83 -12.53 1.51 13.66
CA ASP A 83 -13.05 2.84 14.01
C ASP A 83 -13.38 3.71 12.78
N SER A 84 -13.01 3.28 11.57
CA SER A 84 -13.26 4.01 10.32
C SER A 84 -14.59 3.65 9.64
N GLU A 85 -15.08 4.55 8.80
CA GLU A 85 -16.23 4.31 7.90
C GLU A 85 -15.85 3.66 6.56
N GLU A 86 -14.62 3.15 6.44
CA GLU A 86 -14.13 2.54 5.20
C GLU A 86 -14.77 1.16 4.97
N ASN A 87 -15.13 0.87 3.71
CA ASN A 87 -15.53 -0.48 3.27
C ASN A 87 -14.36 -1.25 2.64
N ASP A 88 -13.44 -0.52 2.02
CA ASP A 88 -12.26 -1.01 1.35
C ASP A 88 -11.03 -0.33 1.94
N ILE A 89 -9.96 -1.09 2.09
CA ILE A 89 -8.69 -0.66 2.67
C ILE A 89 -7.63 -0.77 1.57
N GLY A 90 -6.97 0.35 1.31
CA GLY A 90 -5.84 0.42 0.39
C GLY A 90 -4.56 0.02 1.11
N ILE A 91 -3.69 -0.69 0.40
CA ILE A 91 -2.35 -1.03 0.84
C ILE A 91 -1.39 -0.72 -0.30
N SER A 92 -0.35 0.04 -0.01
CA SER A 92 0.70 0.38 -0.96
C SER A 92 2.04 -0.12 -0.45
N ILE A 93 2.80 -0.79 -1.31
CA ILE A 93 4.16 -1.23 -1.06
C ILE A 93 5.10 -0.45 -1.98
N PHE A 94 6.12 0.17 -1.41
CA PHE A 94 7.05 1.03 -2.11
C PHE A 94 8.40 0.33 -2.27
N LEU A 95 8.89 0.33 -3.52
CA LEU A 95 10.10 -0.34 -3.95
C LEU A 95 11.06 0.69 -4.56
N ASP A 96 12.34 0.59 -4.21
CA ASP A 96 13.39 1.46 -4.76
C ASP A 96 13.51 1.28 -6.29
N LYS A 97 13.95 2.32 -7.01
CA LYS A 97 14.20 2.27 -8.46
C LYS A 97 15.18 1.17 -8.89
N ASN A 98 16.06 0.71 -8.00
CA ASN A 98 17.05 -0.32 -8.29
C ASN A 98 16.51 -1.76 -8.18
N PHE A 99 15.20 -1.93 -7.98
CA PHE A 99 14.57 -3.22 -7.76
C PHE A 99 14.55 -4.11 -9.00
N LYS A 100 14.67 -5.42 -8.80
CA LYS A 100 14.63 -6.43 -9.86
C LYS A 100 13.22 -6.96 -10.06
N SER A 101 12.89 -7.35 -11.29
CA SER A 101 11.57 -7.92 -11.63
C SER A 101 11.18 -9.14 -10.79
N ASN A 102 12.13 -9.96 -10.37
CA ASN A 102 11.87 -11.11 -9.50
C ASN A 102 11.33 -10.71 -8.13
N GLU A 103 11.79 -9.58 -7.60
CA GLU A 103 11.36 -9.12 -6.29
C GLU A 103 9.91 -8.60 -6.35
N ILE A 104 9.41 -8.13 -7.51
CA ILE A 104 7.99 -7.78 -7.72
C ILE A 104 7.12 -9.02 -7.57
N ILE A 105 7.57 -10.13 -8.16
CA ILE A 105 6.88 -11.43 -8.06
C ILE A 105 6.83 -11.90 -6.60
N GLU A 106 7.89 -11.67 -5.82
CA GLU A 106 7.92 -11.99 -4.40
C GLU A 106 6.90 -11.17 -3.61
N VAL A 107 6.86 -9.85 -3.83
CA VAL A 107 5.85 -8.98 -3.20
C VAL A 107 4.44 -9.48 -3.51
N ILE A 108 4.14 -9.77 -4.78
CA ILE A 108 2.81 -10.26 -5.19
C ILE A 108 2.46 -11.58 -4.48
N LYS A 109 3.41 -12.50 -4.33
CA LYS A 109 3.19 -13.76 -3.57
C LYS A 109 2.94 -13.48 -2.10
N ASP A 110 3.67 -12.55 -1.51
CA ASP A 110 3.55 -12.22 -0.10
C ASP A 110 2.21 -11.56 0.22
N ILE A 111 1.75 -10.59 -0.58
CA ILE A 111 0.46 -9.92 -0.37
C ILE A 111 -0.73 -10.89 -0.48
N LEU A 112 -0.63 -11.91 -1.35
CA LEU A 112 -1.62 -12.98 -1.50
C LEU A 112 -1.60 -13.99 -0.34
N SER A 113 -0.49 -14.05 0.41
CA SER A 113 -0.32 -15.00 1.51
C SER A 113 -0.68 -14.41 2.88
N CYS A 114 -1.00 -13.11 2.94
CA CYS A 114 -1.21 -12.38 4.18
C CYS A 114 -2.56 -12.65 4.87
#